data_AF-A0A822BIW9-F1
#
_entry.id   AF-A0A822BIW9-F1
#
_cell.length_a   1.000
_cell.length_b   1.000
_cell.length_c   1.000
_cell.angle_alpha   90.00
_cell.angle_beta   90.00
_cell.angle_gamma   90.00
#
_symmetry.space_group_name_H-M   'P 1'
#
loop_
_entity.id
_entity.type
_entity.pdbx_description
1 polymer ?
#
loop_
_entity_poly.entity_id
_entity_poly.type
_entity_poly.pdbx_seq_one_letter_code
_entity_poly.pdbx_strand_id
1 'polypeptide(L)'
;NLQGKGTQSTRLTERYKICQLSTGDLLRQAAHDQSSSEGQRIRKTMEAGGLVDDDIVLSLIDKNLNKPECKNGFLFDGFPRTINQGEKLEELLESKQKRLDAVIEYAVCISI
;
A
#
# COMPACT_ATOMS: atom_id res chain seq x y z
N ASN A 1 10.66 -12.04 1.55
CA ASN A 1 11.62 -11.64 2.61
C ASN A 1 12.52 -10.57 2.01
N LEU A 2 12.23 -9.28 2.22
CA LEU A 2 13.07 -8.16 1.76
C LEU A 2 13.42 -7.34 3.01
N GLN A 3 14.30 -7.92 3.84
CA GLN A 3 14.80 -7.30 5.05
C GLN A 3 15.47 -5.97 4.67
N GLY A 4 14.79 -4.84 4.89
CA GLY A 4 15.32 -3.50 4.64
C GLY A 4 14.35 -2.52 3.99
N LYS A 5 13.44 -2.95 3.10
CA LYS A 5 12.54 -2.00 2.41
C LYS A 5 11.68 -1.22 3.40
N GLY A 6 10.98 -1.92 4.29
CA GLY A 6 10.15 -1.28 5.31
C GLY A 6 10.94 -0.31 6.20
N THR A 7 12.17 -0.68 6.58
CA THR A 7 13.06 0.20 7.36
C THR A 7 13.39 1.49 6.60
N GLN A 8 13.67 1.41 5.30
CA GLN A 8 13.94 2.61 4.50
C GLN A 8 12.66 3.41 4.24
N SER A 9 11.52 2.76 4.00
CA SER A 9 10.21 3.41 3.87
C SER A 9 9.92 4.28 5.08
N THR A 10 10.10 3.77 6.31
CA THR A 10 9.90 4.52 7.55
C THR A 10 10.83 5.74 7.66
N ARG A 11 12.12 5.58 7.32
CA ARG A 11 13.08 6.69 7.35
C ARG A 11 12.74 7.78 6.32
N LEU A 12 12.29 7.39 5.13
CA LEU A 12 11.89 8.32 4.07
C LEU A 12 10.63 9.08 4.47
N THR A 13 9.63 8.40 5.02
CA THR A 13 8.37 9.02 5.43
C THR A 13 8.57 10.02 6.57
N GLU A 14 9.40 9.68 7.57
CA GLU A 14 9.81 10.61 8.63
C GLU A 14 10.57 11.83 8.08
N ARG A 15 11.57 11.60 7.21
CA ARG A 15 12.42 12.66 6.66
C ARG A 15 11.64 13.66 5.81
N TYR A 16 10.77 13.17 4.93
CA TYR A 16 10.00 13.99 3.99
C TYR A 16 8.63 14.40 4.53
N LYS A 17 8.25 13.93 5.72
CA LYS A 17 6.95 14.19 6.37
C LYS A 17 5.77 13.82 5.46
N ILE A 18 5.87 12.65 4.83
CA ILE A 18 4.86 12.06 3.94
C ILE A 18 4.25 10.82 4.59
N CYS A 19 3.04 10.43 4.20
CA CYS A 19 2.40 9.24 4.74
C CYS A 19 2.96 7.95 4.11
N GLN A 20 3.04 6.88 4.90
CA GLN A 20 3.35 5.54 4.38
C GLN A 20 2.04 4.77 4.15
N LEU A 21 1.84 4.30 2.92
CA LEU A 21 0.72 3.45 2.51
C LEU A 21 1.25 2.02 2.30
N SER A 22 1.40 1.30 3.41
CA SER A 22 1.76 -0.12 3.42
C SER A 22 0.51 -0.97 3.24
N THR A 23 0.35 -1.62 2.08
CA THR A 23 -0.86 -2.42 1.80
C THR A 23 -1.05 -3.56 2.78
N GLY A 24 0.05 -4.15 3.27
CA GLY A 24 -0.01 -5.16 4.33
C GLY A 24 -0.60 -4.61 5.63
N ASP A 25 -0.21 -3.39 6.04
CA ASP A 25 -0.77 -2.75 7.24
C ASP A 25 -2.21 -2.30 7.04
N LEU A 26 -2.53 -1.72 5.88
CA LEU A 26 -3.91 -1.32 5.54
C LEU A 26 -4.86 -2.51 5.58
N LEU A 27 -4.46 -3.65 4.99
CA LEU A 27 -5.24 -4.88 5.01
C LEU A 27 -5.37 -5.46 6.42
N ARG A 28 -4.30 -5.48 7.22
CA ARG A 28 -4.38 -5.90 8.63
C ARG A 28 -5.36 -5.02 9.41
N GLN A 29 -5.27 -3.70 9.28
CA GLN A 29 -6.19 -2.76 9.92
C GLN A 29 -7.64 -3.00 9.50
N ALA A 30 -7.90 -3.18 8.20
CA ALA A 30 -9.24 -3.50 7.71
C ALA A 30 -9.76 -4.85 8.22
N ALA A 31 -8.89 -5.86 8.30
CA ALA A 31 -9.21 -7.19 8.83
C ALA A 31 -9.56 -7.19 10.33
N HIS A 32 -9.12 -6.18 11.09
CA HIS A 32 -9.47 -6.04 12.51
C HIS A 32 -10.92 -5.61 12.74
N ASP A 33 -11.57 -4.97 11.75
CA ASP A 33 -12.98 -4.61 11.84
C ASP A 33 -13.87 -5.82 11.56
N GLN A 34 -14.14 -6.60 12.61
CA GLN A 34 -15.01 -7.78 12.53
C GLN A 34 -16.50 -7.43 12.46
N SER A 35 -16.88 -6.16 12.66
CA SER A 35 -18.26 -5.73 12.47
C SER A 35 -18.62 -5.56 10.99
N SER A 36 -17.61 -5.37 10.14
CA SER A 36 -17.73 -5.27 8.69
C SER A 36 -17.67 -6.64 7.99
N SER A 37 -18.58 -6.87 7.05
CA SER A 37 -18.55 -8.05 6.17
C SER A 37 -17.28 -8.09 5.31
N GLU A 38 -16.79 -6.92 4.88
CA GLU A 38 -15.55 -6.76 4.15
C GLU A 38 -14.34 -7.12 5.03
N GLY A 39 -14.30 -6.60 6.26
CA GLY A 39 -13.23 -6.91 7.21
C GLY A 39 -13.12 -8.40 7.52
N GLN A 40 -14.25 -9.09 7.71
CA GLN A 40 -14.28 -10.55 7.88
C GLN A 40 -13.79 -11.29 6.63
N ARG A 41 -14.15 -10.84 5.42
CA ARG A 41 -13.69 -11.44 4.15
C ARG A 41 -12.18 -11.29 3.98
N ILE A 42 -11.66 -10.07 4.18
CA ILE A 42 -10.23 -9.77 4.14
C ILE A 42 -9.48 -10.68 5.12
N ARG A 43 -9.95 -10.77 6.36
CA ARG A 43 -9.34 -11.59 7.41
C ARG A 43 -9.25 -13.06 6.98
N LYS A 44 -10.36 -13.66 6.52
CA LYS A 44 -10.39 -15.06 6.07
C LYS A 44 -9.41 -15.32 4.93
N THR A 45 -9.37 -14.43 3.94
CA THR A 45 -8.43 -14.54 2.81
C THR A 45 -6.98 -14.49 3.28
N MET A 46 -6.64 -13.56 4.17
CA MET A 46 -5.28 -13.43 4.71
C MET A 46 -4.87 -14.62 5.58
N GLU A 47 -5.77 -15.14 6.44
CA GLU A 47 -5.52 -16.33 7.28
C GLU A 47 -5.29 -17.58 6.43
N ALA A 48 -5.93 -17.68 5.25
CA ALA A 48 -5.71 -18.76 4.29
C ALA A 48 -4.43 -18.59 3.44
N GLY A 49 -3.65 -17.52 3.64
CA GLY A 49 -2.48 -17.20 2.81
C GLY A 49 -2.84 -16.73 1.39
N GLY A 50 -4.10 -16.41 1.14
CA GLY A 50 -4.58 -15.92 -0.14
C GLY A 50 -4.24 -14.45 -0.38
N LEU A 51 -4.41 -14.03 -1.64
CA LEU A 51 -4.31 -12.63 -2.04
C LEU A 51 -5.69 -11.97 -1.96
N VAL A 52 -5.74 -10.78 -1.37
CA VAL A 52 -6.96 -9.95 -1.34
C VAL A 52 -7.14 -9.28 -2.69
N ASP A 53 -8.39 -9.16 -3.16
CA ASP A 53 -8.73 -8.56 -4.45
C ASP A 53 -8.12 -7.16 -4.61
N ASP A 54 -7.58 -6.88 -5.80
CA ASP A 54 -6.94 -5.60 -6.14
C ASP A 54 -7.85 -4.39 -5.86
N ASP A 55 -9.15 -4.53 -6.13
CA ASP A 55 -10.13 -3.45 -5.95
C ASP A 55 -10.34 -3.08 -4.48
N ILE A 56 -10.26 -4.06 -3.57
CA ILE A 56 -10.29 -3.81 -2.13
C ILE A 56 -9.04 -3.03 -1.72
N VAL A 57 -7.86 -3.44 -2.23
CA VAL A 57 -6.60 -2.77 -1.93
C VAL A 57 -6.61 -1.32 -2.42
N LEU A 58 -7.12 -1.07 -3.64
CA LEU A 58 -7.26 0.27 -4.21
C LEU A 58 -8.25 1.14 -3.44
N SER A 59 -9.39 0.58 -3.03
CA SER A 59 -10.36 1.29 -2.17
C SER A 59 -9.73 1.71 -0.84
N LEU A 60 -8.94 0.83 -0.22
CA LEU A 60 -8.19 1.16 1.00
C LEU A 60 -7.15 2.26 0.75
N ILE A 61 -6.43 2.21 -0.37
CA ILE A 61 -5.47 3.25 -0.76
C ILE A 61 -6.19 4.60 -0.96
N ASP A 62 -7.28 4.64 -1.73
CA ASP A 62 -8.08 5.84 -1.97
C ASP A 62 -8.51 6.50 -0.65
N LYS A 63 -9.14 5.71 0.22
CA LYS A 63 -9.59 6.19 1.54
C LYS A 63 -8.46 6.84 2.35
N ASN A 64 -7.24 6.31 2.25
CA ASN A 64 -6.10 6.82 3.00
C ASN A 64 -5.39 8.00 2.32
N LEU A 65 -5.42 8.11 0.99
CA LEU A 65 -4.81 9.23 0.25
C LEU A 65 -5.42 10.60 0.61
N ASN A 66 -6.67 10.62 1.08
CA ASN A 66 -7.36 11.85 1.47
C ASN A 66 -7.08 12.27 2.93
N LYS A 67 -6.32 11.48 3.69
CA LYS A 67 -6.04 11.80 5.09
C LYS A 67 -5.03 12.96 5.24
N PRO A 68 -5.10 13.74 6.34
CA PRO A 68 -4.20 14.88 6.55
C PRO A 68 -2.71 14.53 6.51
N GLU A 69 -2.33 13.32 6.94
CA GLU A 69 -0.93 12.88 6.97
C GLU A 69 -0.35 12.71 5.55
N CYS A 70 -1.21 12.49 4.54
CA CYS A 70 -0.81 12.34 3.13
C CYS A 70 -0.76 13.69 2.37
N LYS A 71 -1.03 14.82 3.04
CA LYS A 71 -1.10 16.14 2.39
C LYS A 71 0.22 16.55 1.73
N ASN A 72 1.34 16.23 2.37
CA ASN A 72 2.67 16.60 1.87
C ASN A 72 3.23 15.58 0.86
N GLY A 73 2.53 14.46 0.65
CA GLY A 73 2.97 13.36 -0.20
C GLY A 73 2.67 12.00 0.43
N PHE A 74 2.99 10.95 -0.33
CA PHE A 74 2.71 9.57 0.02
C PHE A 74 3.83 8.64 -0.48
N LEU A 75 4.06 7.54 0.23
CA LEU A 75 4.95 6.47 -0.16
C LEU A 75 4.17 5.15 -0.17
N PHE A 76 4.08 4.51 -1.33
CA PHE A 76 3.49 3.18 -1.44
C PHE A 76 4.52 2.10 -1.08
N ASP A 77 4.21 1.28 -0.07
CA ASP A 77 5.07 0.17 0.32
C ASP A 77 4.40 -1.17 0.03
N GLY A 78 4.95 -1.88 -0.96
CA GLY A 78 4.48 -3.20 -1.36
C GLY A 78 3.31 -3.19 -2.35
N PHE A 79 3.05 -2.05 -3.00
CA PHE A 79 2.07 -1.88 -4.08
C PHE A 79 2.56 -0.78 -5.05
N PRO A 80 2.30 -0.89 -6.36
CA PRO A 80 1.75 -2.06 -7.06
C PRO A 80 2.76 -3.22 -7.13
N ARG A 81 2.27 -4.45 -7.37
CA ARG A 81 3.06 -5.69 -7.59
C ARG A 81 2.82 -6.32 -8.96
N THR A 82 1.75 -5.93 -9.64
CA THR A 82 1.40 -6.39 -10.99
C THR A 82 1.16 -5.20 -11.89
N ILE A 83 1.21 -5.40 -13.21
CA ILE A 83 0.93 -4.34 -14.19
C ILE A 83 -0.49 -3.79 -14.02
N ASN A 84 -1.49 -4.68 -13.90
CA ASN A 84 -2.88 -4.29 -13.66
C ASN A 84 -3.06 -3.42 -12.40
N GLN A 85 -2.34 -3.71 -11.32
CA GLN A 85 -2.35 -2.85 -10.13
C GLN A 85 -1.72 -1.48 -10.40
N GLY A 86 -0.69 -1.43 -11.25
CA GLY A 86 -0.05 -0.19 -11.67
C GLY A 86 -1.00 0.70 -12.48
N GLU A 87 -1.66 0.14 -13.49
CA GLU A 87 -2.64 0.84 -14.33
C GLU A 87 -3.78 1.43 -13.49
N LYS A 88 -4.38 0.62 -12.60
CA LYS A 88 -5.44 1.10 -11.71
C LYS A 88 -4.97 2.14 -10.71
N LEU A 89 -3.71 2.06 -10.25
CA LEU A 89 -3.14 3.08 -9.38
C LEU A 89 -2.96 4.40 -10.11
N GLU A 90 -2.51 4.35 -11.36
CA GLU A 90 -2.36 5.53 -12.22
C GLU A 90 -3.72 6.22 -12.42
N GLU A 91 -4.76 5.48 -12.81
CA GLU A 91 -6.13 6.01 -12.93
C GLU A 91 -6.62 6.67 -11.63
N LEU A 92 -6.38 6.02 -10.49
CA LEU A 92 -6.75 6.57 -9.18
C LEU A 92 -6.03 7.89 -8.88
N LEU A 93 -4.72 7.97 -9.14
CA LEU A 93 -3.94 9.17 -8.89
C LEU A 93 -4.33 10.31 -9.83
N GLU A 94 -4.56 10.02 -11.11
CA GLU A 94 -5.05 10.99 -12.10
C GLU A 94 -6.40 11.58 -11.69
N SER A 95 -7.36 10.75 -11.27
CA SER A 95 -8.67 11.19 -10.79
C SER A 95 -8.58 12.16 -9.59
N LYS A 96 -7.47 12.11 -8.86
CA LYS A 96 -7.17 12.95 -7.69
C LYS A 96 -6.21 14.09 -7.98
N GLN A 97 -5.80 14.28 -9.23
CA GLN A 97 -4.78 15.25 -9.63
C GLN A 97 -3.48 15.09 -8.82
N LYS A 98 -3.12 13.84 -8.53
CA LYS A 98 -1.87 13.43 -7.89
C LYS A 98 -1.00 12.72 -8.93
N ARG A 99 0.31 12.67 -8.69
CA ARG A 99 1.26 11.97 -9.57
C ARG A 99 2.27 11.16 -8.76
N LEU A 100 2.91 10.21 -9.41
CA LEU A 100 4.11 9.57 -8.89
C LEU A 100 5.34 10.37 -9.31
N ASP A 101 6.17 10.76 -8.35
CA ASP A 101 7.44 11.45 -8.66
C ASP A 101 8.59 10.46 -8.90
N ALA A 102 8.54 9.26 -8.31
CA ALA A 102 9.57 8.25 -8.45
C ALA A 102 9.05 6.83 -8.15
N VAL A 103 9.72 5.83 -8.74
CA VAL A 103 9.62 4.42 -8.37
C VAL A 103 11.00 3.95 -7.93
N ILE A 104 11.11 3.45 -6.70
CA ILE A 104 12.39 3.00 -6.12
C ILE A 104 12.41 1.47 -6.10
N GLU A 105 13.32 0.89 -6.89
CA GLU A 105 13.63 -0.53 -6.86
C GLU A 105 14.78 -0.82 -5.89
N TYR A 106 14.58 -1.78 -4.99
CA TYR A 106 15.62 -2.25 -4.07
C TYR A 106 16.25 -3.52 -4.63
N ALA A 107 17.38 -3.38 -5.34
CA ALA A 107 18.15 -4.51 -5.81
C ALA A 107 18.97 -5.13 -4.67
N VAL A 108 18.67 -6.38 -4.31
CA VAL A 108 19.40 -7.15 -3.30
C VAL A 108 19.98 -8.39 -3.96
N CYS A 109 21.31 -8.54 -3.90
CA CYS A 109 21.97 -9.74 -4.41
C CYS A 109 21.74 -10.89 -3.43
N ILE A 110 21.18 -12.00 -3.91
CA ILE A 110 21.10 -13.25 -3.14
C ILE A 110 22.31 -14.08 -3.58
N SER A 111 23.35 -14.12 -2.75
CA SER A 111 24.43 -15.07 -2.93
C SER A 111 23.93 -16.44 -2.50
N ILE A 112 23.85 -17.38 -3.45
CA ILE A 112 23.55 -18.80 -3.23
C ILE A 112 24.88 -19.55 -3.21
#